data_AF-A0AAT9LDB0-F1
#
_entry.id   AF-A0AAT9LDB0-F1
#
_cell.length_a   1.000
_cell.length_b   1.000
_cell.length_c   1.000
_cell.angle_alpha   90.00
_cell.angle_beta   90.00
_cell.angle_gamma   90.00
#
_symmetry.space_group_name_H-M   'P 1'
#
loop_
_entity.id
_entity.type
_entity.pdbx_description
1 polymer ?
#
loop_
_entity_poly.entity_id
_entity_poly.type
_entity_poly.pdbx_seq_one_letter_code
_entity_poly.pdbx_strand_id
1 'polypeptide(L)'
;MANCIGCGASNLGMSRASLVLVDGEWYCKACLKKMKGTVACKKCGKEAFVSDEHFKTVDGQYLCTDCMEKMGIMKKYDYIMQSVLSLKSKAPAKAASSSPATSTTSSLGGLRQLLDENLSPGEEIVAAVMGNAGEALAFSPNHLFILKSGIAAGSLTGKKCIKYSWHEVKDVEIKAGALYGLIEVKGNGLPTFDPKDITKAKQADNVVTFLVNRKNEFDEALSGMKPYLNR
;
A
#
# COMPACT_ATOMS: atom_id res chain seq x y z
N MET A 1 -0.50 -10.16 3.31
CA MET A 1 0.34 -10.66 2.20
C MET A 1 -0.48 -11.68 1.44
N ALA A 2 -0.57 -11.62 0.10
CA ALA A 2 -1.39 -12.55 -0.68
C ALA A 2 -0.56 -13.79 -1.05
N ASN A 3 -0.81 -14.88 -0.35
CA ASN A 3 -0.17 -16.17 -0.59
C ASN A 3 -1.25 -17.20 -0.89
N CYS A 4 -1.02 -18.05 -1.88
CA CYS A 4 -1.90 -19.19 -2.15
C CYS A 4 -2.06 -20.04 -0.89
N ILE A 5 -3.30 -20.25 -0.44
CA ILE A 5 -3.56 -21.05 0.76
C ILE A 5 -3.16 -22.52 0.61
N GLY A 6 -3.15 -23.04 -0.62
CA GLY A 6 -2.86 -24.45 -0.89
C GLY A 6 -1.37 -24.80 -1.01
N CYS A 7 -0.53 -23.89 -1.51
CA CYS A 7 0.89 -24.17 -1.77
C CYS A 7 1.85 -23.09 -1.30
N GLY A 8 1.36 -22.01 -0.68
CA GLY A 8 2.18 -20.89 -0.21
C GLY A 8 2.73 -20.00 -1.32
N ALA A 9 2.46 -20.30 -2.60
CA ALA A 9 2.95 -19.49 -3.72
C ALA A 9 2.49 -18.04 -3.59
N SER A 10 3.45 -17.12 -3.63
CA SER A 10 3.19 -15.69 -3.44
C SER A 10 3.03 -14.98 -4.78
N ASN A 11 2.26 -13.88 -4.77
CA ASN A 11 2.24 -12.95 -5.89
C ASN A 11 3.46 -11.99 -5.89
N LEU A 12 4.39 -12.15 -4.95
CA LEU A 12 5.65 -11.39 -4.85
C LEU A 12 6.87 -12.29 -5.14
N GLY A 13 7.90 -11.74 -5.81
CA GLY A 13 9.18 -12.42 -6.10
C GLY A 13 9.42 -12.80 -7.56
N MET A 14 10.54 -13.48 -7.84
CA MET A 14 10.97 -13.91 -9.20
C MET A 14 10.09 -15.01 -9.80
N SER A 15 9.23 -15.65 -9.00
CA SER A 15 8.29 -16.70 -9.43
C SER A 15 6.85 -16.25 -9.14
N ARG A 16 6.41 -15.16 -9.76
CA ARG A 16 5.08 -14.58 -9.55
C ARG A 16 4.01 -15.60 -9.92
N ALA A 17 3.29 -16.11 -8.93
CA ALA A 17 2.08 -16.86 -9.18
C ALA A 17 0.93 -15.89 -9.42
N SER A 18 0.21 -16.04 -10.53
CA SER A 18 -1.11 -15.42 -10.67
C SER A 18 -2.00 -15.97 -9.56
N LEU A 19 -2.57 -15.07 -8.75
CA LEU A 19 -3.49 -15.42 -7.66
C LEU A 19 -4.86 -14.79 -7.89
N VAL A 20 -5.91 -15.52 -7.53
CA VAL A 20 -7.29 -15.04 -7.50
C VAL A 20 -7.81 -15.17 -6.08
N LEU A 21 -8.48 -14.12 -5.60
CA LEU A 21 -9.18 -14.12 -4.34
C LEU A 21 -10.56 -14.77 -4.51
N VAL A 22 -10.84 -15.81 -3.72
CA VAL A 22 -12.15 -16.49 -3.66
C VAL A 22 -12.54 -16.66 -2.20
N ASP A 23 -13.73 -16.17 -1.83
CA ASP A 23 -14.27 -16.16 -0.45
C ASP A 23 -13.29 -15.66 0.63
N GLY A 24 -12.52 -14.61 0.33
CA GLY A 24 -11.55 -14.07 1.29
C GLY A 24 -10.18 -14.78 1.32
N GLU A 25 -9.98 -15.82 0.52
CA GLU A 25 -8.73 -16.59 0.44
C GLU A 25 -8.08 -16.52 -0.95
N TRP A 26 -6.74 -16.49 -0.97
CA TRP A 26 -5.98 -16.41 -2.22
C TRP A 26 -5.63 -17.80 -2.74
N TYR A 27 -5.80 -18.02 -4.05
CA TYR A 27 -5.51 -19.28 -4.71
C TYR A 27 -4.69 -19.07 -5.99
N CYS A 28 -3.71 -19.93 -6.23
CA CYS A 28 -3.12 -20.08 -7.56
C CYS A 28 -4.01 -20.98 -8.44
N LYS A 29 -3.81 -20.96 -9.77
CA LYS A 29 -4.65 -21.71 -10.72
C LYS A 29 -4.77 -23.21 -10.40
N ALA A 30 -3.64 -23.84 -10.06
CA ALA A 30 -3.61 -25.27 -9.74
C ALA A 30 -4.37 -25.60 -8.44
N CYS A 31 -4.12 -24.84 -7.36
CA CYS A 31 -4.79 -25.04 -6.08
C CYS A 31 -6.28 -24.71 -6.15
N LEU A 32 -6.68 -23.67 -6.90
CA LEU A 32 -8.10 -23.34 -7.09
C LEU A 32 -8.84 -24.50 -7.75
N LYS A 33 -8.31 -25.03 -8.87
CA LYS A 33 -8.92 -26.17 -9.57
C LYS A 33 -9.02 -27.40 -8.68
N LYS A 34 -8.00 -27.68 -7.86
CA LYS A 34 -7.98 -28.82 -6.94
C LYS A 34 -8.98 -28.68 -5.79
N MET A 35 -9.13 -27.48 -5.22
CA MET A 35 -9.88 -27.27 -3.97
C MET A 35 -11.32 -26.79 -4.17
N LYS A 36 -11.55 -25.95 -5.19
CA LYS A 36 -12.86 -25.31 -5.44
C LYS A 36 -13.44 -25.70 -6.81
N GLY A 37 -12.69 -26.42 -7.64
CA GLY A 37 -13.10 -26.76 -9.00
C GLY A 37 -13.06 -25.55 -9.94
N THR A 38 -13.98 -25.53 -10.92
CA THR A 38 -14.13 -24.39 -11.84
C THR A 38 -14.93 -23.28 -11.15
N VAL A 39 -14.34 -22.08 -11.08
CA VAL A 39 -14.99 -20.88 -10.55
C VAL A 39 -15.34 -19.95 -11.70
N ALA A 40 -16.63 -19.69 -11.88
CA ALA A 40 -17.15 -18.80 -12.90
C ALA A 40 -18.26 -17.90 -12.33
N CYS A 41 -18.31 -16.66 -12.78
CA CYS A 41 -19.35 -15.72 -12.36
C CYS A 41 -20.70 -16.16 -12.92
N LYS A 42 -21.70 -16.35 -12.06
CA LYS A 42 -23.04 -16.74 -12.51
C LYS A 42 -23.70 -15.69 -13.39
N LYS A 43 -23.38 -14.40 -13.20
CA LYS A 43 -24.02 -13.29 -13.89
C LYS A 43 -23.46 -13.04 -15.29
N CYS A 44 -22.13 -13.08 -15.46
CA CYS A 44 -21.46 -12.76 -16.72
C CYS A 44 -20.69 -13.93 -17.35
N GLY A 45 -20.68 -15.10 -16.72
CA GLY A 45 -19.97 -16.30 -17.20
C GLY A 45 -18.45 -16.23 -17.08
N LYS A 46 -17.88 -15.11 -16.62
CA LYS A 46 -16.43 -14.92 -16.59
C LYS A 46 -15.75 -15.89 -15.61
N GLU A 47 -14.79 -16.65 -16.09
CA GLU A 47 -14.03 -17.62 -15.30
C GLU A 47 -12.82 -16.99 -14.58
N ALA A 48 -12.40 -17.62 -13.49
CA ALA A 48 -11.19 -17.25 -12.78
C ALA A 48 -9.95 -17.34 -13.70
N PHE A 49 -9.01 -16.40 -13.53
CA PHE A 49 -7.77 -16.26 -14.33
C PHE A 49 -7.95 -15.85 -15.80
N VAL A 50 -9.17 -15.58 -16.27
CA VAL A 50 -9.40 -14.97 -17.59
C VAL A 50 -9.28 -13.44 -17.55
N SER A 51 -9.34 -12.85 -16.35
CA SER A 51 -9.19 -11.41 -16.10
C SER A 51 -8.63 -11.16 -14.70
N ASP A 52 -8.53 -9.88 -14.32
CA ASP A 52 -8.15 -9.40 -12.99
C ASP A 52 -9.31 -9.47 -11.96
N GLU A 53 -10.37 -10.22 -12.26
CA GLU A 53 -11.53 -10.36 -11.39
C GLU A 53 -11.32 -11.37 -10.26
N HIS A 54 -11.98 -11.09 -9.13
CA HIS A 54 -12.04 -11.97 -7.97
C HIS A 54 -13.46 -12.40 -7.70
N PHE A 55 -13.64 -13.44 -6.88
CA PHE A 55 -14.94 -14.09 -6.75
C PHE A 55 -15.37 -14.17 -5.30
N LYS A 56 -16.66 -13.99 -5.05
CA LYS A 56 -17.27 -14.20 -3.74
C LYS A 56 -18.54 -15.00 -3.93
N THR A 57 -18.81 -15.90 -2.99
CA THR A 57 -20.09 -16.59 -2.89
C THR A 57 -21.13 -15.63 -2.33
N VAL A 58 -22.17 -15.35 -3.11
CA VAL A 58 -23.36 -14.59 -2.71
C VAL A 58 -24.57 -15.44 -3.06
N ASP A 59 -25.44 -15.70 -2.09
CA ASP A 59 -26.62 -16.56 -2.25
C ASP A 59 -26.32 -17.94 -2.88
N GLY A 60 -25.21 -18.54 -2.45
CA GLY A 60 -24.76 -19.85 -2.92
C GLY A 60 -24.16 -19.87 -4.33
N GLN A 61 -23.94 -18.71 -4.95
CA GLN A 61 -23.40 -18.60 -6.31
C GLN A 61 -22.16 -17.71 -6.34
N TYR A 62 -21.19 -18.05 -7.19
CA TYR A 62 -20.04 -17.18 -7.39
C TYR A 62 -20.42 -15.95 -8.21
N LEU A 63 -20.10 -14.78 -7.68
CA LEU A 63 -20.14 -13.51 -8.41
C LEU A 63 -18.73 -12.94 -8.51
N CYS A 64 -18.37 -12.45 -9.70
CA CYS A 64 -17.13 -11.71 -9.89
C CYS A 64 -17.25 -10.30 -9.32
N THR A 65 -16.12 -9.71 -8.97
CA THR A 65 -16.04 -8.37 -8.37
C THR A 65 -16.76 -7.30 -9.17
N ASP A 66 -16.60 -7.22 -10.50
CA ASP A 66 -17.29 -6.29 -11.39
C ASP A 66 -18.83 -6.44 -11.33
N CYS A 67 -19.34 -7.67 -11.26
CA CYS A 67 -20.78 -7.90 -11.10
C CYS A 67 -21.25 -7.50 -9.70
N MET A 68 -20.45 -7.76 -8.66
CA MET A 68 -20.77 -7.30 -7.30
C MET A 68 -20.81 -5.77 -7.23
N GLU A 69 -19.91 -5.07 -7.91
CA GLU A 69 -19.92 -3.59 -7.95
C GLU A 69 -21.17 -3.07 -8.67
N LYS A 70 -21.47 -3.62 -9.86
CA LYS A 70 -22.65 -3.23 -10.65
C LYS A 70 -23.96 -3.50 -9.94
N MET A 71 -24.01 -4.53 -9.10
CA MET A 71 -25.19 -4.87 -8.29
C MET A 71 -25.25 -4.12 -6.96
N GLY A 72 -24.25 -3.28 -6.65
CA GLY A 72 -24.19 -2.54 -5.39
C GLY A 72 -23.94 -3.41 -4.15
N ILE A 73 -23.46 -4.64 -4.34
CA ILE A 73 -23.22 -5.61 -3.25
C ILE A 73 -21.94 -5.24 -2.50
N MET A 74 -20.85 -5.02 -3.23
CA MET A 74 -19.52 -4.78 -2.68
C MET A 74 -18.60 -4.25 -3.76
N LYS A 75 -17.74 -3.28 -3.42
CA LYS A 75 -16.69 -2.82 -4.33
C LYS A 75 -15.55 -3.83 -4.40
N LYS A 76 -14.96 -4.00 -5.59
CA LYS A 76 -13.80 -4.84 -5.88
C LYS A 76 -12.67 -4.57 -4.89
N TYR A 77 -12.39 -3.29 -4.66
CA TYR A 77 -11.33 -2.87 -3.74
C TYR A 77 -11.63 -3.26 -2.28
N ASP A 78 -12.85 -3.03 -1.80
CA ASP A 78 -13.24 -3.35 -0.42
C ASP A 78 -13.14 -4.85 -0.17
N TYR A 79 -13.53 -5.66 -1.15
CA TYR A 79 -13.44 -7.10 -1.06
C TYR A 79 -11.99 -7.58 -0.96
N ILE A 80 -11.09 -7.05 -1.79
CA ILE A 80 -9.66 -7.36 -1.74
C ILE A 80 -9.07 -6.92 -0.39
N MET A 81 -9.43 -5.73 0.11
CA MET A 81 -8.92 -5.21 1.37
C MET A 81 -9.39 -6.01 2.59
N GLN A 82 -10.64 -6.47 2.61
CA GLN A 82 -11.12 -7.38 3.65
C GLN A 82 -10.25 -8.65 3.75
N SER A 83 -9.84 -9.23 2.61
CA SER A 83 -8.97 -10.40 2.62
C SER A 83 -7.58 -10.10 3.19
N VAL A 84 -7.00 -8.96 2.84
CA VAL A 84 -5.63 -8.59 3.25
C VAL A 84 -5.59 -8.23 4.73
N LEU A 85 -6.65 -7.61 5.26
CA LEU A 85 -6.79 -7.25 6.67
C LEU A 85 -7.15 -8.47 7.54
N SER A 86 -7.99 -9.38 7.06
CA SER A 86 -8.36 -10.60 7.80
C SER A 86 -7.17 -11.52 8.03
N LEU A 87 -6.19 -11.53 7.11
CA LEU A 87 -4.93 -12.28 7.26
C LEU A 87 -4.04 -11.76 8.41
N LYS A 88 -4.24 -10.54 8.91
CA LYS A 88 -3.50 -9.99 10.07
C LYS A 88 -4.08 -10.42 11.42
N SER A 89 -5.29 -11.00 11.45
CA SER A 89 -6.03 -11.30 12.69
C SER A 89 -5.86 -12.75 13.17
N LYS A 90 -5.00 -13.54 12.51
CA LYS A 90 -4.77 -14.96 12.80
C LYS A 90 -3.30 -15.22 13.16
N ALA A 91 -2.83 -14.57 14.21
CA ALA A 91 -1.58 -14.91 14.89
C ALA A 91 -1.88 -15.18 16.37
N PRO A 92 -1.38 -16.28 16.98
CA PRO A 92 -1.69 -16.61 18.35
C PRO A 92 -0.97 -15.65 19.29
N ALA A 93 -1.71 -15.17 20.31
CA ALA A 93 -1.19 -14.32 21.36
C ALA A 93 -0.13 -15.05 22.19
N LYS A 94 1.03 -14.42 22.39
CA LYS A 94 1.89 -14.68 23.54
C LYS A 94 2.39 -13.35 24.10
N ALA A 95 2.11 -13.16 25.39
CA ALA A 95 2.38 -11.98 26.18
C ALA A 95 3.88 -11.80 26.50
N ALA A 96 4.31 -10.53 26.58
CA ALA A 96 4.85 -9.88 27.78
C ALA A 96 5.96 -8.84 27.46
N SER A 97 5.63 -7.58 27.76
CA SER A 97 6.45 -6.52 28.34
C SER A 97 7.93 -6.32 27.92
N SER A 98 8.20 -5.20 27.26
CA SER A 98 9.01 -4.07 27.80
C SER A 98 9.22 -3.01 26.73
N SER A 99 8.83 -1.76 26.98
CA SER A 99 9.38 -0.60 26.25
C SER A 99 10.83 -0.38 26.69
N PRO A 100 11.75 -0.08 25.76
CA PRO A 100 11.95 1.31 25.35
C PRO A 100 12.11 1.50 23.83
N ALA A 101 11.78 2.70 23.36
CA ALA A 101 12.02 3.22 22.00
C ALA A 101 11.57 2.29 20.85
N THR A 102 10.27 2.26 20.58
CA THR A 102 9.72 1.64 19.38
C THR A 102 10.30 2.32 18.13
N SER A 103 11.23 1.63 17.46
CA SER A 103 11.83 2.05 16.21
C SER A 103 10.76 2.37 15.16
N THR A 104 10.55 3.67 14.93
CA THR A 104 9.58 4.28 14.00
C THR A 104 9.73 3.80 12.55
N THR A 105 10.79 3.07 12.25
CA THR A 105 11.17 2.58 10.93
C THR A 105 10.84 1.09 10.70
N SER A 106 10.43 0.35 11.73
CA SER A 106 10.04 -1.07 11.64
C SER A 106 8.73 -1.30 10.88
N SER A 107 7.91 -0.25 10.76
CA SER A 107 6.62 -0.26 10.06
C SER A 107 6.77 -0.21 8.53
N LEU A 108 7.96 0.09 7.99
CA LEU A 108 8.20 0.34 6.57
C LEU A 108 8.22 -0.93 5.68
N GLY A 109 8.29 -2.11 6.28
CA GLY A 109 8.38 -3.38 5.54
C GLY A 109 9.51 -3.35 4.50
N GLY A 110 9.22 -3.75 3.25
CA GLY A 110 10.20 -3.79 2.17
C GLY A 110 10.78 -2.44 1.72
N LEU A 111 10.20 -1.32 2.16
CA LEU A 111 10.75 0.02 1.91
C LEU A 111 11.85 0.40 2.91
N ARG A 112 11.99 -0.34 4.02
CA ARG A 112 13.03 -0.07 5.01
C ARG A 112 14.43 -0.18 4.42
N GLN A 113 14.69 -1.27 3.69
CA GLN A 113 15.97 -1.48 3.03
C GLN A 113 16.30 -0.34 2.06
N LEU A 114 15.29 0.12 1.30
CA LEU A 114 15.47 1.23 0.36
C LEU A 114 15.84 2.53 1.08
N LEU A 115 15.25 2.79 2.25
CA LEU A 115 15.59 3.94 3.07
C LEU A 115 17.04 3.84 3.57
N ASP A 116 17.41 2.70 4.16
CA ASP A 116 18.74 2.48 4.73
C ASP A 116 19.86 2.63 3.69
N GLU A 117 19.63 2.18 2.45
CA GLU A 117 20.55 2.34 1.32
C GLU A 117 20.76 3.81 0.87
N ASN A 118 19.87 4.74 1.26
CA ASN A 118 19.89 6.15 0.85
C ASN A 118 20.18 7.14 2.00
N LEU A 119 20.40 6.63 3.21
CA LEU A 119 20.85 7.43 4.35
C LEU A 119 22.29 7.89 4.16
N SER A 120 22.57 9.14 4.51
CA SER A 120 23.94 9.60 4.64
C SER A 120 24.61 8.92 5.85
N PRO A 121 25.95 8.75 5.88
CA PRO A 121 26.63 8.18 7.03
C PRO A 121 26.30 8.92 8.33
N GLY A 122 25.83 8.18 9.35
CA GLY A 122 25.41 8.74 10.64
C GLY A 122 24.06 9.48 10.63
N GLU A 123 23.32 9.45 9.53
CA GLU A 123 21.99 10.05 9.45
C GLU A 123 20.95 9.17 10.14
N GLU A 124 20.26 9.74 11.15
CA GLU A 124 19.21 9.05 11.89
C GLU A 124 17.81 9.53 11.49
N ILE A 125 16.90 8.57 11.30
CA ILE A 125 15.50 8.85 11.00
C ILE A 125 14.76 9.23 12.28
N VAL A 126 14.10 10.39 12.25
CA VAL A 126 13.24 10.86 13.35
C VAL A 126 11.92 10.12 13.33
N ALA A 127 11.27 10.08 12.16
CA ALA A 127 10.03 9.35 11.99
C ALA A 127 9.85 8.86 10.55
N ALA A 128 9.01 7.83 10.41
CA ALA A 128 8.59 7.30 9.13
C ALA A 128 7.14 6.83 9.19
N VAL A 129 6.39 7.08 8.11
CA VAL A 129 4.99 6.70 7.98
C VAL A 129 4.76 5.99 6.65
N MET A 130 4.10 4.83 6.72
CA MET A 130 3.72 4.08 5.52
C MET A 130 2.56 4.77 4.81
N GLY A 131 2.66 4.95 3.49
CA GLY A 131 1.54 5.34 2.65
C GLY A 131 0.68 4.15 2.22
N ASN A 132 -0.02 4.34 1.11
CA ASN A 132 -0.67 3.28 0.36
C ASN A 132 0.36 2.34 -0.28
N ALA A 133 -0.11 1.29 -0.95
CA ALA A 133 0.74 0.19 -1.43
C ALA A 133 2.00 0.66 -2.17
N GLY A 134 3.16 0.43 -1.55
CA GLY A 134 4.46 0.73 -2.10
C GLY A 134 4.95 2.15 -1.88
N GLU A 135 4.27 2.98 -1.08
CA GLU A 135 4.65 4.35 -0.77
C GLU A 135 5.02 4.50 0.72
N ALA A 136 5.98 5.37 1.04
CA ALA A 136 6.23 5.82 2.41
C ALA A 136 6.90 7.19 2.43
N LEU A 137 6.73 7.89 3.56
CA LEU A 137 7.42 9.13 3.89
C LEU A 137 8.32 8.87 5.09
N ALA A 138 9.54 9.36 5.07
CA ALA A 138 10.43 9.37 6.23
C ALA A 138 11.17 10.70 6.29
N PHE A 139 11.68 11.06 7.46
CA PHE A 139 12.51 12.26 7.58
C PHE A 139 13.54 12.15 8.71
N SER A 140 14.64 12.86 8.51
CA SER A 140 15.76 13.06 9.43
C SER A 140 15.93 14.57 9.69
N PRO A 141 16.88 14.99 10.56
CA PRO A 141 17.21 16.40 10.69
C PRO A 141 17.77 17.06 9.42
N ASN A 142 18.25 16.25 8.46
CA ASN A 142 18.95 16.73 7.26
C ASN A 142 18.10 16.61 5.99
N HIS A 143 17.25 15.59 5.90
CA HIS A 143 16.52 15.25 4.70
C HIS A 143 15.11 14.75 4.96
N LEU A 144 14.25 14.99 3.97
CA LEU A 144 12.96 14.34 3.81
C LEU A 144 13.07 13.30 2.69
N PHE A 145 12.47 12.13 2.90
CA PHE A 145 12.52 11.00 1.99
C PHE A 145 11.11 10.60 1.57
N ILE A 146 10.89 10.49 0.26
CA ILE A 146 9.73 9.82 -0.32
C ILE A 146 10.20 8.51 -0.93
N LEU A 147 9.64 7.41 -0.44
CA LEU A 147 9.97 6.07 -0.86
C LEU A 147 8.83 5.53 -1.70
N LYS A 148 9.15 5.01 -2.88
CA LYS A 148 8.19 4.37 -3.78
C LYS A 148 8.70 3.03 -4.26
N SER A 149 7.79 2.09 -4.46
CA SER A 149 8.05 0.78 -5.03
C SER A 149 6.88 0.28 -5.86
N GLY A 150 7.17 -0.60 -6.81
CA GLY A 150 6.15 -1.13 -7.72
C GLY A 150 5.52 -0.02 -8.55
N ILE A 151 4.20 -0.11 -8.75
CA ILE A 151 3.46 0.81 -9.63
C ILE A 151 3.60 2.28 -9.19
N ALA A 152 3.77 2.55 -7.88
CA ALA A 152 4.03 3.90 -7.39
C ALA A 152 5.38 4.45 -7.91
N ALA A 153 6.37 3.59 -8.11
CA ALA A 153 7.64 3.95 -8.75
C ALA A 153 7.58 3.91 -10.30
N GLY A 154 6.39 3.77 -10.89
CA GLY A 154 6.18 3.73 -12.34
C GLY A 154 6.49 2.38 -13.00
N SER A 155 6.93 1.36 -12.25
CA SER A 155 7.18 0.02 -12.81
C SER A 155 7.04 -1.09 -11.78
N LEU A 156 6.66 -2.30 -12.20
CA LEU A 156 6.30 -3.39 -11.29
C LEU A 156 7.45 -3.89 -10.38
N THR A 157 8.70 -3.67 -10.76
CA THR A 157 9.90 -3.95 -9.94
C THR A 157 10.65 -2.69 -9.53
N GLY A 158 10.13 -1.51 -9.90
CA GLY A 158 10.75 -0.24 -9.63
C GLY A 158 10.85 0.02 -8.14
N LYS A 159 11.94 0.64 -7.75
CA LYS A 159 12.12 1.26 -6.44
C LYS A 159 12.68 2.64 -6.68
N LYS A 160 12.20 3.62 -5.91
CA LYS A 160 12.64 4.99 -6.00
C LYS A 160 12.69 5.58 -4.59
N CYS A 161 13.86 6.10 -4.22
CA CYS A 161 14.00 6.96 -3.06
C CYS A 161 14.22 8.37 -3.59
N ILE A 162 13.30 9.26 -3.30
CA ILE A 162 13.45 10.68 -3.58
C ILE A 162 13.87 11.34 -2.28
N LYS A 163 15.07 11.91 -2.29
CA LYS A 163 15.71 12.56 -1.15
C LYS A 163 15.67 14.06 -1.39
N TYR A 164 15.02 14.78 -0.50
CA TYR A 164 14.97 16.25 -0.50
C TYR A 164 15.77 16.75 0.69
N SER A 165 16.66 17.70 0.45
CA SER A 165 17.18 18.50 1.56
C SER A 165 16.12 19.51 2.00
N TRP A 166 16.12 19.85 3.29
CA TRP A 166 15.13 20.77 3.84
C TRP A 166 15.11 22.16 3.17
N HIS A 167 16.24 22.62 2.60
CA HIS A 167 16.30 23.87 1.85
C HIS A 167 15.52 23.84 0.52
N GLU A 168 15.24 22.65 -0.02
CA GLU A 168 14.44 22.46 -1.23
C GLU A 168 12.94 22.41 -0.91
N VAL A 169 12.60 22.12 0.35
CA VAL A 169 11.23 21.97 0.84
C VAL A 169 10.71 23.30 1.39
N LYS A 170 9.83 23.94 0.63
CA LYS A 170 9.14 25.18 1.04
C LYS A 170 7.98 24.91 1.99
N ASP A 171 7.25 23.83 1.74
CA ASP A 171 6.07 23.50 2.54
C ASP A 171 5.74 22.01 2.42
N VAL A 172 4.96 21.48 3.37
CA VAL A 172 4.41 20.13 3.31
C VAL A 172 2.94 20.20 3.69
N GLU A 173 2.06 19.82 2.77
CA GLU A 173 0.61 19.93 2.96
C GLU A 173 -0.08 18.57 2.97
N ILE A 174 -1.08 18.43 3.83
CA ILE A 174 -2.02 17.30 3.79
C ILE A 174 -3.32 17.75 3.14
N LYS A 175 -3.73 17.05 2.08
CA LYS A 175 -5.04 17.21 1.44
C LYS A 175 -5.82 15.91 1.62
N ALA A 176 -6.96 15.98 2.31
CA ALA A 176 -7.82 14.83 2.57
C ALA A 176 -9.15 14.96 1.82
N GLY A 177 -9.51 13.92 1.07
CA GLY A 177 -10.86 13.72 0.53
C GLY A 177 -11.65 12.72 1.38
N ALA A 178 -12.78 12.24 0.83
CA ALA A 178 -13.69 11.35 1.56
C ALA A 178 -13.11 9.95 1.87
N LEU A 179 -12.14 9.47 1.06
CA LEU A 179 -11.59 8.11 1.17
C LEU A 179 -10.06 8.09 1.26
N TYR A 180 -9.41 8.97 0.50
CA TYR A 180 -7.96 9.07 0.43
C TYR A 180 -7.53 10.47 0.83
N GLY A 181 -6.36 10.53 1.46
CA GLY A 181 -5.59 11.75 1.56
C GLY A 181 -4.26 11.60 0.87
N LEU A 182 -3.57 12.72 0.73
CA LEU A 182 -2.20 12.77 0.29
C LEU A 182 -1.44 13.77 1.16
N ILE A 183 -0.17 13.47 1.39
CA ILE A 183 0.80 14.44 1.87
C ILE A 183 1.69 14.82 0.69
N GLU A 184 1.78 16.12 0.43
CA GLU A 184 2.50 16.71 -0.69
C GLU A 184 3.64 17.57 -0.17
N VAL A 185 4.84 17.32 -0.68
CA VAL A 185 6.01 18.16 -0.48
C VAL A 185 6.02 19.22 -1.57
N LYS A 186 6.13 20.48 -1.18
CA LYS A 186 6.20 21.63 -2.08
C LYS A 186 7.57 22.26 -2.02
N GLY A 187 8.03 22.72 -3.18
CA GLY A 187 9.39 23.22 -3.37
C GLY A 187 9.56 23.80 -4.77
N ASN A 188 10.70 24.44 -5.01
CA ASN A 188 11.00 24.94 -6.35
C ASN A 188 11.31 23.77 -7.29
N GLY A 189 10.63 23.71 -8.44
CA GLY A 189 10.87 22.66 -9.44
C GLY A 189 10.26 21.29 -9.12
N LEU A 190 9.46 21.17 -8.05
CA LEU A 190 8.75 19.94 -7.75
C LEU A 190 7.54 19.72 -8.69
N PRO A 191 7.19 18.45 -9.00
CA PRO A 191 6.06 18.15 -9.84
C PRO A 191 4.77 18.78 -9.32
N THR A 192 3.99 19.36 -10.22
CA THR A 192 2.62 19.78 -9.94
C THR A 192 1.66 18.78 -10.56
N PHE A 193 0.58 18.47 -9.84
CA PHE A 193 -0.45 17.55 -10.29
C PHE A 193 -1.81 18.03 -9.80
N ASP A 194 -2.88 17.59 -10.45
CA ASP A 194 -4.22 17.80 -9.93
C ASP A 194 -4.43 16.85 -8.73
N PRO A 195 -4.66 17.35 -7.51
CA PRO A 195 -4.88 16.50 -6.33
C PRO A 195 -6.12 15.60 -6.44
N LYS A 196 -7.01 15.84 -7.41
CA LYS A 196 -8.16 14.96 -7.71
C LYS A 196 -7.76 13.74 -8.55
N ASP A 197 -6.62 13.79 -9.23
CA ASP A 197 -6.06 12.66 -10.00
C ASP A 197 -5.12 11.83 -9.11
N ILE A 198 -5.72 10.94 -8.32
CA ILE A 198 -5.00 10.05 -7.38
C ILE A 198 -4.00 9.14 -8.11
N THR A 199 -4.25 8.79 -9.38
CA THR A 199 -3.33 7.94 -10.15
C THR A 199 -2.03 8.67 -10.43
N LYS A 200 -2.10 9.93 -10.85
CA LYS A 200 -0.91 10.78 -11.00
C LYS A 200 -0.27 11.09 -9.67
N ALA A 201 -1.05 11.37 -8.62
CA ALA A 201 -0.53 11.63 -7.29
C ALA A 201 0.31 10.45 -6.74
N LYS A 202 -0.13 9.21 -6.95
CA LYS A 202 0.63 8.00 -6.54
C LYS A 202 2.00 7.88 -7.20
N GLN A 203 2.14 8.38 -8.43
CA GLN A 203 3.40 8.31 -9.17
C GLN A 203 4.25 9.58 -9.01
N ALA A 204 3.68 10.66 -8.48
CA ALA A 204 4.37 11.92 -8.28
C ALA A 204 5.44 11.79 -7.19
N ASP A 205 6.65 12.26 -7.51
CA ASP A 205 7.84 12.14 -6.66
C ASP A 205 7.77 12.88 -5.34
N ASN A 206 6.90 13.88 -5.27
CA ASN A 206 6.71 14.76 -4.12
C ASN A 206 5.44 14.41 -3.31
N VAL A 207 4.88 13.21 -3.49
CA VAL A 207 3.61 12.82 -2.84
C VAL A 207 3.68 11.44 -2.20
N VAL A 208 3.02 11.30 -1.06
CA VAL A 208 2.64 10.00 -0.50
C VAL A 208 1.13 9.97 -0.27
N THR A 209 0.45 9.00 -0.88
CA THR A 209 -0.99 8.83 -0.68
C THR A 209 -1.30 7.94 0.52
N PHE A 210 -2.44 8.15 1.19
CA PHE A 210 -2.87 7.37 2.34
C PHE A 210 -4.41 7.23 2.41
N LEU A 211 -4.90 6.28 3.20
CA LEU A 211 -6.33 6.14 3.50
C LEU A 211 -6.73 7.14 4.58
N VAL A 212 -7.87 7.81 4.43
CA VAL A 212 -8.29 8.89 5.36
C VAL A 212 -8.35 8.46 6.83
N ASN A 213 -8.61 7.18 7.13
CA ASN A 213 -8.58 6.65 8.50
C ASN A 213 -7.18 6.63 9.15
N ARG A 214 -6.12 6.84 8.35
CA ARG A 214 -4.73 6.98 8.80
C ARG A 214 -4.26 8.43 8.83
N LYS A 215 -5.15 9.41 8.60
CA LYS A 215 -4.79 10.84 8.58
C LYS A 215 -4.04 11.26 9.84
N ASN A 216 -4.39 10.75 11.01
CA ASN A 216 -3.72 11.09 12.27
C ASN A 216 -2.23 10.74 12.25
N GLU A 217 -1.83 9.59 11.68
CA GLU A 217 -0.42 9.21 11.53
C GLU A 217 0.35 10.22 10.66
N PHE A 218 -0.32 10.75 9.63
CA PHE A 218 0.26 11.74 8.73
C PHE A 218 0.28 13.14 9.35
N ASP A 219 -0.72 13.51 10.15
CA ASP A 219 -0.74 14.77 10.90
C ASP A 219 0.37 14.80 11.96
N GLU A 220 0.64 13.66 12.62
CA GLU A 220 1.76 13.50 13.56
C GLU A 220 3.10 13.62 12.83
N ALA A 221 3.28 12.93 11.70
CA ALA A 221 4.47 13.06 10.87
C ALA A 221 4.68 14.52 10.42
N LEU A 222 3.62 15.19 9.93
CA LEU A 222 3.68 16.59 9.54
C LEU A 222 4.07 17.50 10.71
N SER A 223 3.50 17.27 11.88
CA SER A 223 3.85 18.04 13.08
C SER A 223 5.31 17.86 13.47
N GLY A 224 5.86 16.65 13.32
CA GLY A 224 7.28 16.37 13.53
C GLY A 224 8.21 17.00 12.49
N MET A 225 7.72 17.27 11.27
CA MET A 225 8.51 17.91 10.21
C MET A 225 8.60 19.44 10.34
N LYS A 226 7.62 20.09 11.00
CA LYS A 226 7.54 21.55 11.14
C LYS A 226 8.84 22.23 11.61
N PRO A 227 9.63 21.69 12.57
CA PRO A 227 10.87 22.33 13.01
C PRO A 227 12.00 22.39 11.97
N TYR A 228 11.85 21.66 10.86
CA TYR A 228 12.83 21.59 9.77
C TYR A 228 12.41 22.41 8.53
N LEU A 229 11.13 22.77 8.42
CA LEU A 229 10.64 23.65 7.37
C LEU A 229 11.22 25.06 7.58
N ASN A 230 11.87 25.62 6.56
CA ASN A 230 12.56 26.93 6.56
C ASN A 230 13.94 26.98 7.26
N ARG A 231 14.66 25.86 7.30
CA ARG A 231 16.10 25.85 7.64
C ARG A 231 16.99 26.13 6.43
#